data_AF-A0A2A3LVV2-F1
#
_entry.id   AF-A0A2A3LVV2-F1
#
_cell.length_a   1.000
_cell.length_b   1.000
_cell.length_c   1.000
_cell.angle_alpha   90.00
_cell.angle_beta   90.00
_cell.angle_gamma   90.00
#
_symmetry.space_group_name_H-M   'P 1'
#
loop_
_entity.id
_entity.type
_entity.pdbx_description
1 polymer ?
#
loop_
_entity_poly.entity_id
_entity_poly.type
_entity_poly.pdbx_seq_one_letter_code
_entity_poly.pdbx_strand_id
1 'polypeptide(L)'
;MRERRAIYHHQGYRLRSYTELLWARVLEAAGIFYLYEPDLVRVDDGYYLPDFWLPNVGIYLEVKGKSPTEEEIQKADAVMARTGREVMFLVGRPESDREGLMNCAMLVRGSGGWTNGLCPYDLHCLVRDHVGYGMWSRISAAAKGDIMDSVRPIGDILEELFLGLADRSDMEQCLRETHAPVNAARMATLPEPTICEKAIKAFLDRQQFRTSQRGAA
;
A
#
# COMPACT_ATOMS: atom_id res chain seq x y z
N MET A 1 -0.82 -15.72 26.01
CA MET A 1 -0.39 -14.81 24.91
C MET A 1 -1.33 -15.07 23.73
N ARG A 2 -1.97 -14.06 23.15
CA ARG A 2 -2.60 -14.25 21.83
C ARG A 2 -1.46 -14.31 20.82
N GLU A 3 -1.21 -15.47 20.23
CA GLU A 3 -0.28 -15.58 19.11
C GLU A 3 -0.69 -14.59 18.02
N ARG A 4 0.25 -13.75 17.62
CA ARG A 4 0.05 -12.75 16.58
C ARG A 4 0.06 -13.48 15.24
N ARG A 5 -1.09 -13.51 14.56
CA ARG A 5 -1.23 -13.99 13.18
C ARG A 5 -0.18 -13.30 12.30
N ALA A 6 0.59 -14.11 11.58
CA ALA A 6 1.72 -13.67 10.77
C ALA A 6 1.32 -13.40 9.31
N ILE A 7 0.28 -14.08 8.81
CA ILE A 7 -0.10 -14.07 7.40
C ILE A 7 -1.59 -13.83 7.21
N TYR A 8 -1.94 -12.95 6.28
CA TYR A 8 -3.31 -12.61 5.92
C TYR A 8 -3.52 -12.87 4.43
N HIS A 9 -4.46 -13.75 4.10
CA HIS A 9 -4.75 -14.09 2.71
C HIS A 9 -5.67 -13.05 2.06
N HIS A 10 -5.29 -12.58 0.87
CA HIS A 10 -6.14 -11.68 0.09
C HIS A 10 -5.80 -11.75 -1.40
N GLN A 11 -6.80 -12.02 -2.25
CA GLN A 11 -6.63 -12.06 -3.72
C GLN A 11 -5.44 -12.92 -4.20
N GLY A 12 -5.16 -14.03 -3.52
CA GLY A 12 -4.03 -14.92 -3.82
C GLY A 12 -2.70 -14.53 -3.15
N TYR A 13 -2.60 -13.38 -2.49
CA TYR A 13 -1.41 -12.94 -1.75
C TYR A 13 -1.42 -13.38 -0.29
N ARG A 14 -0.22 -13.43 0.30
CA ARG A 14 0.04 -13.61 1.74
C ARG A 14 0.61 -12.32 2.33
N LEU A 15 -0.28 -11.48 2.81
CA LEU A 15 0.05 -10.18 3.40
C LEU A 15 0.63 -10.35 4.80
N ARG A 16 1.63 -9.56 5.16
CA ARG A 16 2.45 -9.73 6.37
C ARG A 16 1.87 -9.03 7.61
N SER A 17 0.83 -8.24 7.42
CA SER A 17 0.15 -7.59 8.52
C SER A 17 -1.35 -7.37 8.27
N TYR A 18 -2.09 -7.24 9.36
CA TYR A 18 -3.51 -6.88 9.28
C TYR A 18 -3.70 -5.48 8.65
N THR A 19 -2.75 -4.57 8.88
CA THR A 19 -2.78 -3.23 8.30
C THR A 19 -2.62 -3.29 6.78
N GLU A 20 -1.71 -4.13 6.26
CA GLU A 20 -1.59 -4.38 4.82
C GLU A 20 -2.88 -4.98 4.24
N LEU A 21 -3.52 -5.94 4.94
CA LEU A 21 -4.81 -6.50 4.51
C LEU A 21 -5.87 -5.41 4.33
N LEU A 22 -6.02 -4.52 5.30
CA LEU A 22 -7.02 -3.46 5.22
C LEU A 22 -6.67 -2.45 4.12
N TRP A 23 -5.41 -2.09 3.94
CA TRP A 23 -5.00 -1.24 2.82
C TRP A 23 -5.24 -1.90 1.47
N ALA A 24 -4.93 -3.19 1.30
CA ALA A 24 -5.22 -3.94 0.08
C ALA A 24 -6.71 -3.93 -0.25
N ARG A 25 -7.59 -4.14 0.75
CA ARG A 25 -9.05 -4.05 0.59
C ARG A 25 -9.50 -2.64 0.20
N VAL A 26 -8.92 -1.60 0.81
CA VAL A 26 -9.20 -0.20 0.47
C VAL A 26 -8.79 0.12 -0.96
N LEU A 27 -7.61 -0.33 -1.40
CA LEU A 27 -7.14 -0.14 -2.78
C LEU A 27 -8.08 -0.82 -3.78
N GLU A 28 -8.47 -2.08 -3.56
CA GLU A 28 -9.44 -2.79 -4.41
C GLU A 28 -10.79 -2.05 -4.45
N ALA A 29 -11.29 -1.62 -3.29
CA ALA A 29 -12.58 -0.91 -3.19
C ALA A 29 -12.55 0.44 -3.92
N ALA A 30 -11.40 1.12 -3.93
CA ALA A 30 -11.16 2.34 -4.68
C ALA A 30 -10.92 2.11 -6.18
N GLY A 31 -10.83 0.85 -6.62
CA GLY A 31 -10.47 0.51 -8.00
C GLY A 31 -9.03 0.88 -8.34
N ILE A 32 -8.13 0.87 -7.36
CA ILE A 32 -6.70 1.09 -7.57
C ILE A 32 -6.05 -0.25 -7.83
N PHE A 33 -5.44 -0.41 -9.00
CA PHE A 33 -4.75 -1.63 -9.34
C PHE A 33 -3.40 -1.68 -8.62
N TYR A 34 -3.12 -2.80 -7.96
CA TYR A 34 -1.82 -3.04 -7.33
C TYR A 34 -1.28 -4.44 -7.59
N LEU A 35 0.04 -4.53 -7.48
CA LEU A 35 0.82 -5.73 -7.22
C LEU A 35 1.34 -5.69 -5.78
N TYR A 36 1.39 -6.84 -5.10
CA TYR A 36 1.94 -6.95 -3.74
C TYR A 36 3.33 -7.59 -3.80
N GLU A 37 4.28 -7.02 -3.06
CA GLU A 37 5.71 -7.39 -3.06
C GLU A 37 6.23 -7.72 -4.47
N PRO A 38 6.13 -6.76 -5.42
CA PRO A 38 6.29 -7.02 -6.86
C PRO A 38 7.67 -7.57 -7.21
N ASP A 39 8.73 -6.84 -6.86
CA ASP A 39 10.12 -7.19 -7.12
C ASP A 39 11.05 -6.33 -6.25
N LEU A 40 12.23 -6.86 -5.93
CA LEU A 40 13.31 -6.12 -5.25
C LEU A 40 13.92 -5.07 -6.18
N VAL A 41 13.96 -3.82 -5.73
CA VAL A 41 14.66 -2.73 -6.41
C VAL A 41 16.05 -2.56 -5.78
N ARG A 42 17.10 -2.66 -6.59
CA ARG A 42 18.47 -2.39 -6.15
C ARG A 42 18.71 -0.88 -6.04
N VAL A 43 19.09 -0.44 -4.85
CA VAL A 43 19.53 0.93 -4.54
C VAL A 43 21.00 0.89 -4.11
N ASP A 44 21.67 2.04 -4.01
CA ASP A 44 23.12 2.09 -3.78
C ASP A 44 23.54 1.36 -2.49
N ASP A 45 22.73 1.50 -1.42
CA ASP A 45 22.98 0.89 -0.10
C ASP A 45 22.14 -0.38 0.16
N GLY A 46 21.73 -1.09 -0.89
CA GLY A 46 21.10 -2.42 -0.75
C GLY A 46 19.86 -2.62 -1.62
N TYR A 47 18.80 -3.13 -1.02
CA TYR A 47 17.56 -3.45 -1.72
C TYR A 47 16.36 -2.81 -1.05
N TYR A 48 15.41 -2.38 -1.87
CA TYR A 48 14.11 -1.86 -1.47
C TYR A 48 13.03 -2.76 -2.07
N LEU A 49 12.25 -3.41 -1.20
CA LEU A 49 11.06 -4.17 -1.60
C LEU A 49 9.84 -3.38 -1.13
N PRO A 50 9.09 -2.73 -2.03
CA PRO A 50 7.86 -2.05 -1.66
C PRO A 50 6.78 -3.07 -1.27
N ASP A 51 5.92 -2.71 -0.32
CA ASP A 51 4.73 -3.52 0.00
C ASP A 51 3.80 -3.62 -1.21
N PHE A 52 3.54 -2.49 -1.90
CA PHE A 52 2.69 -2.47 -3.09
C PHE A 52 3.28 -1.65 -4.24
N TRP A 53 2.89 -1.99 -5.45
CA TRP A 53 3.20 -1.25 -6.67
C TRP A 53 1.97 -0.99 -7.53
N LEU A 54 1.80 0.27 -7.94
CA LEU A 54 0.69 0.76 -8.76
C LEU A 54 1.24 1.03 -10.18
N PRO A 55 1.29 0.02 -11.06
CA PRO A 55 1.89 0.13 -12.39
C PRO A 55 1.25 1.18 -13.28
N ASN A 56 -0.07 1.39 -13.14
CA ASN A 56 -0.84 2.36 -13.94
C ASN A 56 -0.37 3.81 -13.78
N VAL A 57 0.21 4.14 -12.63
CA VAL A 57 0.57 5.52 -12.26
C VAL A 57 2.01 5.68 -11.80
N GLY A 58 2.76 4.57 -11.75
CA GLY A 58 4.18 4.62 -11.46
C GLY A 58 4.52 4.82 -9.98
N ILE A 59 3.67 4.36 -9.06
CA ILE A 59 3.78 4.69 -7.62
C ILE A 59 4.04 3.43 -6.78
N TYR A 60 5.07 3.47 -5.94
CA TYR A 60 5.31 2.52 -4.86
C TYR A 60 4.54 2.93 -3.59
N LEU A 61 3.90 1.97 -2.93
CA LEU A 61 3.29 2.19 -1.62
C LEU A 61 4.00 1.36 -0.55
N GLU A 62 4.19 1.99 0.60
CA GLU A 62 4.80 1.37 1.77
C GLU A 62 3.89 1.56 2.98
N VAL A 63 3.49 0.45 3.61
CA VAL A 63 2.62 0.45 4.78
C VAL A 63 3.46 0.54 6.05
N LYS A 64 3.11 1.48 6.93
CA LYS A 64 3.74 1.62 8.25
C LYS A 64 2.71 1.72 9.36
N GLY A 65 2.95 1.02 10.46
CA GLY A 65 2.08 1.11 11.64
C GLY A 65 2.16 2.46 12.36
N LYS A 66 3.26 3.18 12.20
CA LYS A 66 3.53 4.53 12.75
C LYS A 66 4.20 5.37 11.66
N SER A 67 4.49 6.64 11.95
CA SER A 67 5.30 7.46 11.04
C SER A 67 6.62 6.75 10.68
N PRO A 68 7.05 6.80 9.40
CA PRO A 68 8.27 6.14 8.96
C PRO A 68 9.49 6.68 9.71
N THR A 69 10.49 5.83 9.92
CA THR A 69 11.77 6.24 10.50
C THR A 69 12.60 7.03 9.49
N GLU A 70 13.63 7.72 9.97
CA GLU A 70 14.57 8.44 9.10
C GLU A 70 15.26 7.50 8.10
N GLU A 71 15.62 6.28 8.52
CA GLU A 71 16.21 5.27 7.62
C GLU A 71 15.23 4.81 6.52
N GLU A 72 13.94 4.67 6.86
CA GLU A 72 12.89 4.32 5.89
C GLU A 72 12.66 5.46 4.90
N ILE A 73 12.66 6.71 5.37
CA ILE A 73 12.60 7.92 4.55
C ILE A 73 13.79 7.97 3.58
N GLN A 74 15.01 7.71 4.06
CA GLN A 74 16.22 7.72 3.23
C GLN A 74 16.17 6.64 2.14
N LYS A 75 15.70 5.43 2.46
CA LYS A 75 15.49 4.37 1.46
C LYS A 75 14.45 4.75 0.42
N ALA A 76 13.34 5.37 0.85
CA ALA A 76 12.32 5.88 -0.06
C ALA A 76 12.89 6.96 -0.99
N ASP A 77 13.64 7.94 -0.45
CA ASP A 77 14.30 8.97 -1.25
C ASP A 77 15.31 8.37 -2.25
N ALA A 78 16.09 7.37 -1.83
CA ALA A 78 17.05 6.68 -2.69
C ALA A 78 16.37 5.92 -3.84
N VAL A 79 15.28 5.18 -3.58
CA VAL A 79 14.56 4.47 -4.64
C VAL A 79 13.85 5.42 -5.60
N MET A 80 13.30 6.53 -5.11
CA MET A 80 12.71 7.58 -5.95
C MET A 80 13.76 8.18 -6.88
N ALA A 81 14.94 8.54 -6.35
CA ALA A 81 16.05 9.08 -7.15
C ALA A 81 16.55 8.07 -8.19
N ARG A 82 16.61 6.78 -7.83
CA ARG A 82 17.11 5.72 -8.70
C ARG A 82 16.16 5.35 -9.83
N THR A 83 14.86 5.33 -9.56
CA THR A 83 13.84 4.79 -10.48
C THR A 83 13.02 5.88 -11.18
N GLY A 84 13.02 7.10 -10.66
CA GLY A 84 12.13 8.18 -11.10
C GLY A 84 10.65 7.95 -10.76
N ARG A 85 10.35 6.94 -9.93
CA ARG A 85 8.99 6.58 -9.51
C ARG A 85 8.73 7.11 -8.10
N GLU A 86 7.52 7.59 -7.84
CA GLU A 86 7.16 8.11 -6.53
C GLU A 86 7.00 7.00 -5.49
N VAL A 87 7.29 7.33 -4.23
CA VAL A 87 6.96 6.51 -3.06
C VAL A 87 5.94 7.27 -2.22
N MET A 88 4.90 6.57 -1.76
CA MET A 88 3.91 7.08 -0.82
C MET A 88 3.81 6.14 0.39
N PHE A 89 3.91 6.68 1.60
CA PHE A 89 3.69 5.90 2.81
C PHE A 89 2.20 5.90 3.18
N LEU A 90 1.67 4.71 3.44
CA LEU A 90 0.37 4.48 4.04
C LEU A 90 0.56 4.23 5.54
N VAL A 91 0.35 5.26 6.34
CA VAL A 91 0.59 5.20 7.79
C VAL A 91 -0.69 4.90 8.55
N GLY A 92 -0.59 4.02 9.54
CA GLY A 92 -1.69 3.65 10.41
C GLY A 92 -2.63 2.61 9.81
N ARG A 93 -3.52 2.11 10.66
CA ARG A 93 -4.54 1.14 10.26
C ARG A 93 -5.77 1.90 9.77
N PRO A 94 -6.18 1.76 8.51
CA PRO A 94 -7.36 2.45 8.03
C PRO A 94 -8.58 1.87 8.76
N GLU A 95 -9.34 2.77 9.38
CA GLU A 95 -10.62 2.49 10.00
C GLU A 95 -11.67 3.39 9.35
N SER A 96 -12.96 3.08 9.53
CA SER A 96 -14.01 3.97 9.07
C SER A 96 -15.21 4.02 9.99
N ASP A 97 -15.88 5.18 9.98
CA ASP A 97 -17.18 5.40 10.61
C ASP A 97 -18.20 5.98 9.62
N ARG A 98 -19.16 6.78 10.13
CA ARG A 98 -20.16 7.46 9.31
C ARG A 98 -19.57 8.67 8.58
N GLU A 99 -18.52 9.27 9.12
CA GLU A 99 -17.86 10.44 8.55
C GLU A 99 -16.86 10.00 7.48
N GLY A 100 -16.11 8.92 7.70
CA GLY A 100 -15.36 8.22 6.64
C GLY A 100 -14.06 7.61 7.16
N LEU A 101 -12.98 7.64 6.36
CA LEU A 101 -11.70 7.05 6.76
C LEU A 101 -11.03 7.82 7.90
N MET A 102 -10.52 7.07 8.89
CA MET A 102 -9.81 7.58 10.05
C MET A 102 -8.62 6.69 10.44
N ASN A 103 -7.87 7.11 11.47
CA ASN A 103 -6.75 6.38 12.06
C ASN A 103 -5.61 6.01 11.08
N CYS A 104 -5.54 6.76 9.98
CA CYS A 104 -4.51 6.57 8.96
C CYS A 104 -4.05 7.92 8.39
N ALA A 105 -3.00 7.90 7.57
CA ALA A 105 -2.49 9.04 6.82
C ALA A 105 -1.77 8.58 5.56
N MET A 106 -1.73 9.44 4.54
CA MET A 106 -0.90 9.25 3.36
C MET A 106 0.22 10.29 3.35
N LEU A 107 1.47 9.84 3.51
CA LEU A 107 2.63 10.72 3.43
C LEU A 107 3.24 10.67 2.04
N VAL A 108 3.53 11.85 1.51
CA VAL A 108 4.09 12.04 0.19
C VAL A 108 5.30 12.96 0.29
N ARG A 109 6.22 12.80 -0.65
CA ARG A 109 7.37 13.69 -0.78
C ARG A 109 6.99 14.97 -1.51
N GLY A 110 6.99 16.10 -0.79
CA GLY A 110 6.78 17.44 -1.35
C GLY A 110 8.07 18.25 -1.39
N SER A 111 7.98 19.55 -1.70
CA SER A 111 9.16 20.41 -1.87
C SER A 111 9.98 20.60 -0.61
N GLY A 112 9.31 20.62 0.55
CA GLY A 112 9.93 20.85 1.86
C GLY A 112 10.27 19.57 2.61
N GLY A 113 10.24 18.40 1.95
CA GLY A 113 10.39 17.11 2.60
C GLY A 113 9.11 16.28 2.59
N TRP A 114 9.08 15.24 3.44
CA TRP A 114 7.92 14.38 3.63
C TRP A 114 6.83 15.11 4.41
N THR A 115 5.60 15.06 3.91
CA THR A 115 4.44 15.73 4.53
C THR A 115 3.22 14.83 4.50
N ASN A 116 2.29 15.06 5.45
CA ASN A 116 0.93 14.50 5.36
C ASN A 116 0.24 15.16 4.17
N GLY A 117 0.32 14.54 3.00
CA GLY A 117 -0.12 15.13 1.74
C GLY A 117 -1.64 15.08 1.58
N LEU A 118 -2.21 13.91 1.87
CA LEU A 118 -3.64 13.64 1.78
C LEU A 118 -4.14 13.18 3.14
N CYS A 119 -4.98 14.00 3.76
CA CYS A 119 -5.77 13.57 4.89
C CYS A 119 -6.77 12.50 4.40
N PRO A 120 -6.93 11.35 5.08
CA PRO A 120 -7.93 10.36 4.70
C PRO A 120 -9.36 10.91 4.72
N TYR A 121 -9.63 11.92 5.55
CA TYR A 121 -10.90 12.64 5.56
C TYR A 121 -11.16 13.34 4.21
N ASP A 122 -10.17 14.12 3.75
CA ASP A 122 -10.29 14.83 2.47
C ASP A 122 -10.39 13.86 1.30
N LEU A 123 -9.63 12.76 1.34
CA LEU A 123 -9.69 11.72 0.32
C LEU A 123 -11.09 11.09 0.25
N HIS A 124 -11.70 10.76 1.39
CA HIS A 124 -13.06 10.20 1.36
C HIS A 124 -14.06 11.23 0.82
N CYS A 125 -13.89 12.52 1.14
CA CYS A 125 -14.83 13.58 0.73
C CYS A 125 -14.76 13.72 -0.78
N LEU A 126 -13.55 13.75 -1.32
CA LEU A 126 -13.30 13.79 -2.75
C LEU A 126 -13.90 12.58 -3.47
N VAL A 127 -13.75 11.37 -2.93
CA VAL A 127 -14.36 10.17 -3.53
C VAL A 127 -15.90 10.26 -3.47
N ARG A 128 -16.49 10.65 -2.34
CA ARG A 128 -17.93 10.80 -2.18
C ARG A 128 -18.50 11.82 -3.18
N ASP A 129 -17.87 12.99 -3.25
CA ASP A 129 -18.40 14.16 -3.93
C ASP A 129 -18.09 14.17 -5.44
N HIS A 130 -17.00 13.52 -5.87
CA HIS A 130 -16.54 13.56 -7.26
C HIS A 130 -16.44 12.21 -7.97
N VAL A 131 -16.44 11.08 -7.25
CA VAL A 131 -16.42 9.74 -7.87
C VAL A 131 -17.78 9.05 -7.74
N GLY A 132 -18.35 9.06 -6.54
CA GLY A 132 -19.72 8.65 -6.29
C GLY A 132 -19.92 7.83 -5.03
N TYR A 133 -21.15 7.88 -4.53
CA TYR A 133 -21.56 7.27 -3.27
C TYR A 133 -21.31 5.75 -3.20
N GLY A 134 -21.49 5.03 -4.32
CA GLY A 134 -21.27 3.59 -4.37
C GLY A 134 -19.81 3.17 -4.19
N MET A 135 -18.85 3.96 -4.67
CA MET A 135 -17.43 3.70 -4.42
C MET A 135 -17.07 4.08 -2.98
N TRP A 136 -17.52 5.25 -2.52
CA TRP A 136 -17.34 5.69 -1.13
C TRP A 136 -17.82 4.63 -0.14
N SER A 137 -19.02 4.07 -0.33
CA SER A 137 -19.58 3.03 0.55
C SER A 137 -18.71 1.76 0.59
N ARG A 138 -18.17 1.34 -0.55
CA ARG A 138 -17.26 0.18 -0.63
C ARG A 138 -15.94 0.42 0.08
N ILE A 139 -15.33 1.61 -0.09
CA ILE A 139 -14.08 1.98 0.61
C ILE A 139 -14.32 2.00 2.11
N SER A 140 -15.40 2.65 2.55
CA SER A 140 -15.77 2.68 3.97
C SER A 140 -15.98 1.27 4.52
N ALA A 141 -16.69 0.39 3.81
CA ALA A 141 -16.85 -1.00 4.23
C ALA A 141 -15.52 -1.78 4.26
N ALA A 142 -14.62 -1.56 3.30
CA ALA A 142 -13.32 -2.22 3.23
C ALA A 142 -12.38 -1.89 4.41
N ALA A 143 -12.50 -0.67 4.95
CA ALA A 143 -11.77 -0.24 6.14
C ALA A 143 -12.41 -0.72 7.46
N LYS A 144 -13.63 -1.28 7.43
CA LYS A 144 -14.20 -1.94 8.60
C LYS A 144 -13.64 -3.35 8.65
N GLY A 145 -12.87 -3.64 9.69
CA GLY A 145 -12.47 -5.00 9.99
C GLY A 145 -13.69 -5.92 10.10
N ASP A 146 -13.54 -7.15 9.63
CA ASP A 146 -14.59 -8.17 9.68
C ASP A 146 -14.36 -9.09 10.89
N ILE A 147 -15.43 -9.57 11.53
CA ILE A 147 -15.31 -10.62 12.55
C ILE A 147 -14.66 -11.88 11.95
N MET A 148 -14.90 -12.15 10.66
CA MET A 148 -14.27 -13.24 9.93
C MET A 148 -12.75 -13.05 9.74
N ASP A 149 -12.21 -11.83 9.87
CA ASP A 149 -10.77 -11.60 9.85
C ASP A 149 -10.07 -12.28 11.04
N SER A 150 -10.82 -12.56 12.12
CA SER A 150 -10.35 -13.30 13.29
C SER A 150 -10.49 -14.82 13.18
N VAL A 151 -11.24 -15.31 12.18
CA VAL A 151 -11.39 -16.74 11.90
C VAL A 151 -10.21 -17.20 11.07
N ARG A 152 -9.55 -18.27 11.51
CA ARG A 152 -8.41 -18.87 10.82
C ARG A 152 -8.74 -20.31 10.44
N PRO A 153 -8.78 -20.63 9.13
CA PRO A 153 -8.77 -22.01 8.68
C PRO A 153 -7.57 -22.77 9.28
N ILE A 154 -7.74 -24.07 9.55
CA ILE A 154 -6.65 -24.91 10.07
C ILE A 154 -5.45 -24.93 9.10
N GLY A 155 -5.71 -24.81 7.79
CA GLY A 155 -4.67 -24.70 6.77
C GLY A 155 -3.76 -23.49 6.97
N ASP A 156 -4.33 -22.30 7.17
CA ASP A 156 -3.57 -21.07 7.45
C ASP A 156 -2.72 -21.22 8.72
N ILE A 157 -3.25 -21.87 9.75
CA ILE A 157 -2.51 -22.11 11.00
C ILE A 157 -1.29 -23.01 10.77
N LEU A 158 -1.46 -24.09 9.99
CA LEU A 158 -0.37 -24.99 9.64
C LEU A 158 0.66 -24.30 8.75
N GLU A 159 0.22 -23.49 7.78
CA GLU A 159 1.11 -22.72 6.92
C GLU A 159 1.95 -21.72 7.73
N GLU A 160 1.32 -20.97 8.65
CA GLU A 160 2.03 -20.07 9.57
C GLU A 160 3.05 -20.83 10.42
N LEU A 161 2.69 -22.02 10.93
CA LEU A 161 3.62 -22.86 11.69
C LEU A 161 4.82 -23.26 10.85
N PHE A 162 4.61 -23.74 9.62
CA PHE A 162 5.71 -24.16 8.75
C PHE A 162 6.60 -22.99 8.32
N LEU A 163 6.00 -21.82 8.04
CA LEU A 163 6.77 -20.61 7.71
C LEU A 163 7.54 -20.07 8.91
N GLY A 164 7.00 -20.20 10.12
CA GLY A 164 7.71 -19.83 11.36
C GLY A 164 8.83 -20.80 11.74
N LEU A 165 8.79 -22.05 11.27
CA LEU A 165 9.86 -23.04 11.44
C LEU A 165 10.93 -22.96 10.35
N ALA A 166 10.63 -22.32 9.22
CA ALA A 166 11.57 -22.13 8.13
C ALA A 166 12.63 -21.08 8.46
N ASP A 167 13.82 -21.23 7.87
CA ASP A 167 14.80 -20.16 7.90
C ASP A 167 14.26 -18.92 7.18
N ARG A 168 14.74 -17.74 7.60
CA ARG A 168 14.25 -16.47 7.05
C ARG A 168 14.37 -16.41 5.52
N SER A 169 15.46 -16.92 4.95
CA SER A 169 15.67 -16.97 3.51
C SER A 169 14.61 -17.81 2.80
N ASP A 170 14.26 -18.95 3.38
CA ASP A 170 13.32 -19.91 2.81
C ASP A 170 11.89 -19.37 2.89
N MET A 171 11.55 -18.69 3.99
CA MET A 171 10.30 -17.97 4.14
C MET A 171 10.17 -16.86 3.07
N GLU A 172 11.20 -16.03 2.91
CA GLU A 172 11.21 -14.95 1.89
C GLU A 172 11.11 -15.54 0.47
N GLN A 173 11.78 -16.66 0.19
CA GLN A 173 11.68 -17.36 -1.09
C GLN A 173 10.27 -17.91 -1.33
N CYS A 174 9.67 -18.59 -0.35
CA CYS A 174 8.33 -19.17 -0.46
C CYS A 174 7.26 -18.09 -0.72
N LEU A 175 7.33 -16.96 -0.01
CA LEU A 175 6.43 -15.83 -0.22
C LEU A 175 6.59 -15.28 -1.65
N ARG A 176 7.82 -15.06 -2.10
CA ARG A 176 8.10 -14.56 -3.45
C ARG A 176 7.60 -15.51 -4.54
N GLU A 177 7.85 -16.80 -4.40
CA GLU A 177 7.39 -17.83 -5.35
C GLU A 177 5.87 -17.92 -5.42
N THR A 178 5.17 -17.55 -4.35
CA THR A 178 3.71 -17.50 -4.37
C THR A 178 3.17 -16.18 -4.94
N HIS A 179 3.79 -15.05 -4.63
CA HIS A 179 3.34 -13.75 -5.13
C HIS A 179 3.61 -13.58 -6.62
N ALA A 180 4.71 -14.14 -7.14
CA ALA A 180 5.10 -14.03 -8.55
C ALA A 180 4.02 -14.47 -9.57
N PRO A 181 3.41 -15.67 -9.49
CA PRO A 181 2.36 -16.07 -10.43
C PRO A 181 1.10 -15.21 -10.30
N VAL A 182 0.76 -14.74 -9.10
CA VAL A 182 -0.38 -13.84 -8.87
C VAL A 182 -0.10 -12.47 -9.51
N ASN A 183 1.10 -11.93 -9.31
CA ASN A 183 1.56 -10.69 -9.93
C ASN A 183 1.52 -10.79 -11.46
N ALA A 184 2.04 -11.90 -12.03
CA ALA A 184 2.03 -12.15 -13.46
C ALA A 184 0.60 -12.23 -14.03
N ALA A 185 -0.29 -12.96 -13.37
CA ALA A 185 -1.69 -13.10 -13.78
C ALA A 185 -2.43 -11.77 -13.73
N ARG A 186 -2.25 -10.97 -12.67
CA ARG A 186 -2.86 -9.64 -12.55
C ARG A 186 -2.31 -8.66 -13.59
N MET A 187 -0.99 -8.66 -13.82
CA MET A 187 -0.34 -7.80 -14.81
C MET A 187 -0.80 -8.10 -16.24
N ALA A 188 -1.09 -9.37 -16.56
CA ALA A 188 -1.62 -9.76 -17.85
C ALA A 188 -3.01 -9.15 -18.16
N THR A 189 -3.74 -8.72 -17.13
CA THR A 189 -5.05 -8.07 -17.23
C THR A 189 -5.02 -6.63 -16.72
N LEU A 190 -3.88 -5.94 -16.82
CA LEU A 190 -3.72 -4.55 -16.37
C LEU A 190 -4.82 -3.66 -17.01
N PRO A 191 -5.72 -3.07 -16.23
CA PRO A 191 -6.78 -2.22 -16.76
C PRO A 191 -6.28 -0.80 -17.02
N GLU A 192 -7.03 -0.04 -17.82
CA GLU A 192 -6.83 1.41 -17.96
C GLU A 192 -6.90 2.12 -16.60
N PRO A 193 -6.09 3.17 -16.37
CA PRO A 193 -6.05 3.84 -15.08
C PRO A 193 -7.41 4.44 -14.69
N THR A 194 -7.86 4.12 -13.48
CA THR A 194 -9.13 4.59 -12.93
C THR A 194 -9.08 6.07 -12.55
N ILE A 195 -10.25 6.66 -12.27
CA ILE A 195 -10.31 8.05 -11.81
C ILE A 195 -9.55 8.27 -10.50
N CYS A 196 -9.56 7.28 -9.60
CA CYS A 196 -8.82 7.33 -8.34
C CYS A 196 -7.32 7.32 -8.58
N GLU A 197 -6.83 6.43 -9.45
CA GLU A 197 -5.41 6.38 -9.82
C GLU A 197 -4.96 7.69 -10.47
N LYS A 198 -5.72 8.19 -11.46
CA LYS A 198 -5.47 9.48 -12.11
C LYS A 198 -5.45 10.64 -11.11
N ALA A 199 -6.36 10.64 -10.14
CA ALA A 199 -6.43 11.67 -9.11
C ALA A 199 -5.22 11.65 -8.18
N ILE A 200 -4.76 10.46 -7.75
CA ILE A 200 -3.55 10.31 -6.93
C ILE A 200 -2.34 10.82 -7.70
N LYS A 201 -2.18 10.40 -8.97
CA LYS A 201 -1.06 10.85 -9.80
C LYS A 201 -1.07 12.37 -10.02
N ALA A 202 -2.21 12.94 -10.38
CA ALA A 202 -2.36 14.38 -10.55
C ALA A 202 -2.09 15.16 -9.25
N PHE A 203 -2.44 14.60 -8.09
CA PHE A 203 -2.10 15.19 -6.81
C PHE A 203 -0.58 15.22 -6.58
N LEU A 204 0.12 14.12 -6.82
CA LEU A 204 1.58 14.03 -6.66
C LEU A 204 2.33 14.93 -7.64
N ASP A 205 1.91 14.98 -8.90
CA ASP A 205 2.50 15.85 -9.93
C ASP A 205 2.44 17.33 -9.53
N ARG A 206 1.34 17.76 -8.92
CA ARG A 206 1.20 19.13 -8.40
C ARG A 206 2.16 19.42 -7.26
N GLN A 207 2.47 18.45 -6.40
CA GLN A 207 3.45 18.62 -5.32
C GLN A 207 4.88 18.72 -5.88
N GLN A 208 5.20 17.94 -6.91
CA GLN A 208 6.49 18.02 -7.60
C GLN A 208 6.66 19.35 -8.36
N PHE A 209 5.64 19.82 -9.07
CA PHE A 209 5.69 21.11 -9.76
C PHE A 209 5.96 22.29 -8.80
N ARG A 210 5.33 22.27 -7.61
CA ARG A 210 5.62 23.25 -6.54
C ARG A 210 7.08 23.15 -6.06
N THR A 211 7.67 21.96 -6.12
CA THR A 211 9.09 21.72 -5.79
C THR A 211 10.02 22.32 -6.83
N SER A 212 9.78 22.08 -8.11
CA SER A 212 10.62 22.62 -9.18
C SER A 212 10.59 24.15 -9.23
N GLN A 213 9.45 24.79 -8.92
CA GLN A 213 9.37 26.25 -8.87
C GLN A 213 10.12 26.88 -7.68
N ARG A 214 10.17 26.21 -6.52
CA ARG A 214 10.91 26.71 -5.34
C ARG A 214 12.42 26.48 -5.42
N GLY A 215 12.88 25.49 -6.19
CA GLY A 215 14.31 25.27 -6.42
C GLY A 215 14.92 26.15 -7.52
N ALA A 216 14.08 26.87 -8.29
CA ALA A 216 14.49 27.75 -9.39
C ALA A 216 14.46 29.26 -9.03
N ALA A 217 14.10 29.59 -7.79
CA ALA A 217 14.08 30.95 -7.23
C ALA A 217 15.13 31.08 -6.13
#